data_AF-A0A7X9X7H2-F1
#
_entry.id   AF-A0A7X9X7H2-F1
#
_cell.length_a   1.000
_cell.length_b   1.000
_cell.length_c   1.000
_cell.angle_alpha   90.00
_cell.angle_beta   90.00
_cell.angle_gamma   90.00
#
_symmetry.space_group_name_H-M   'P 1'
#
loop_
_entity.id
_entity.type
_entity.pdbx_description
1 polymer ?
#
loop_
_entity_poly.entity_id
_entity_poly.type
_entity_poly.pdbx_seq_one_letter_code
_entity_poly.pdbx_strand_id
1 'polypeptide(L)' 'MATLEALRAVLDDTRTPEIIRNHIIDSLQYALRNYGQMFTAKEIEWLANWDDARLPLAAARELQKRVADISR' A
#
# COMPACT_ATOMS: atom_id res chain seq x y z
N MET A 1 -8.56 -1.59 -7.48
CA MET A 1 -7.48 -1.07 -8.36
C MET A 1 -7.64 0.41 -8.72
N ALA A 2 -8.73 0.85 -9.38
CA ALA A 2 -8.89 2.25 -9.82
C ALA A 2 -8.61 3.32 -8.74
N THR A 3 -9.03 3.09 -7.49
CA THR A 3 -8.74 3.99 -6.36
C THR A 3 -7.25 4.10 -6.06
N LEU A 4 -6.52 2.99 -6.06
CA LEU A 4 -5.09 2.98 -5.77
C LEU A 4 -4.28 3.63 -6.90
N GLU A 5 -4.71 3.45 -8.15
CA GLU A 5 -4.13 4.12 -9.32
C GLU A 5 -4.33 5.64 -9.24
N ALA A 6 -5.51 6.10 -8.80
CA ALA A 6 -5.77 7.52 -8.58
C ALA A 6 -4.86 8.09 -7.48
N LEU A 7 -4.63 7.35 -6.39
CA LEU A 7 -3.69 7.75 -5.34
C LEU A 7 -2.26 7.83 -5.87
N ARG A 8 -1.84 6.87 -6.72
CA ARG A 8 -0.52 6.90 -7.35
C ARG A 8 -0.34 8.14 -8.22
N ALA A 9 -1.34 8.50 -9.01
CA ALA A 9 -1.31 9.72 -9.83
C ALA A 9 -1.11 10.99 -8.98
N VAL A 10 -1.73 11.06 -7.79
CA VAL A 10 -1.54 12.19 -6.85
C VAL A 10 -0.12 12.22 -6.28
N LEU A 11 0.47 11.06 -6.01
CA LEU A 11 1.83 10.96 -5.48
C LEU A 11 2.90 11.30 -6.51
N ASP A 12 2.69 10.91 -7.77
CA ASP A 12 3.60 11.21 -8.88
C ASP A 12 3.48 12.68 -9.36
N ASP A 13 2.40 13.40 -9.03
CA ASP A 13 2.28 14.83 -9.35
C ASP A 13 3.17 15.67 -8.42
N THR A 14 4.19 16.28 -9.01
CA THR A 14 5.15 17.15 -8.33
C THR A 14 4.50 18.40 -7.73
N ARG A 15 3.34 18.81 -8.26
CA ARG A 15 2.56 19.98 -7.78
C ARG A 15 1.73 19.64 -6.54
N THR A 16 1.54 18.36 -6.23
CA THR A 16 0.87 17.96 -4.98
C THR A 16 1.67 18.46 -3.79
N PRO A 17 1.05 19.08 -2.77
CA PRO A 17 1.75 19.41 -1.55
C PRO A 17 2.30 18.18 -0.83
N GLU A 18 3.49 18.29 -0.24
CA GLU A 18 4.15 17.17 0.45
C GLU A 18 3.31 16.61 1.60
N ILE A 19 2.57 17.47 2.32
CA ILE A 19 1.65 17.05 3.38
C ILE A 19 0.57 16.07 2.87
N ILE A 20 0.06 16.27 1.65
CA ILE A 20 -0.94 15.38 1.05
C ILE A 20 -0.29 14.06 0.65
N ARG A 21 0.91 14.11 0.04
CA ARG A 21 1.65 12.90 -0.33
C ARG A 21 1.93 12.04 0.90
N ASN A 22 2.46 12.65 1.97
CA ASN A 22 2.73 11.96 3.22
C ASN A 22 1.45 11.38 3.84
N HIS A 23 0.34 12.13 3.84
CA HIS A 23 -0.93 11.65 4.37
C HIS A 23 -1.46 10.41 3.63
N ILE A 24 -1.34 10.36 2.30
CA ILE A 24 -1.72 9.19 1.50
C ILE A 24 -0.86 7.99 1.87
N ILE A 25 0.46 8.16 1.92
CA ILE A 25 1.40 7.08 2.28
C ILE A 25 1.11 6.54 3.67
N ASP A 26 0.94 7.43 4.66
CA ASP A 26 0.70 7.03 6.05
C ASP A 26 -0.65 6.32 6.19
N SER A 27 -1.69 6.80 5.49
CA SER A 27 -3.01 6.17 5.48
C SER A 27 -3.00 4.78 4.85
N LEU A 28 -2.30 4.61 3.72
CA LEU A 28 -2.13 3.31 3.08
C LEU A 28 -1.30 2.35 3.95
N GLN A 29 -0.24 2.84 4.59
CA GLN A 29 0.54 2.04 5.53
C GLN A 29 -0.31 1.57 6.70
N TYR A 30 -1.12 2.46 7.27
CA TYR A 30 -2.05 2.12 8.36
C TYR A 30 -3.09 1.10 7.90
N ALA A 31 -3.69 1.29 6.73
CA ALA A 31 -4.69 0.38 6.18
C ALA A 31 -4.10 -1.03 5.95
N LEU A 32 -2.91 -1.13 5.36
CA LEU A 32 -2.22 -2.42 5.17
C LEU A 32 -1.94 -3.14 6.50
N ARG A 33 -1.56 -2.40 7.55
CA ARG A 33 -1.21 -3.00 8.85
C ARG A 33 -2.41 -3.53 9.63
N ASN A 34 -3.55 -2.84 9.54
CA ASN A 34 -4.71 -3.09 10.40
C ASN A 34 -5.90 -3.73 9.67
N TYR A 35 -5.99 -3.52 8.37
CA TYR A 35 -7.11 -3.94 7.52
C TYR A 35 -6.61 -4.62 6.24
N GLY A 36 -5.44 -5.28 6.31
CA GLY A 36 -4.79 -5.93 5.17
C GLY A 36 -5.71 -6.92 4.43
N GLN A 37 -6.62 -7.59 5.13
CA GLN A 37 -7.64 -8.49 4.57
C GLN A 37 -8.61 -7.83 3.58
N MET A 38 -8.77 -6.50 3.64
CA MET A 38 -9.64 -5.75 2.73
C MET A 38 -8.99 -5.55 1.34
N PHE A 39 -7.68 -5.78 1.22
CA PHE A 39 -6.97 -5.69 -0.04
C PHE A 39 -6.96 -7.04 -0.76
N THR A 40 -7.11 -7.01 -2.08
CA THR A 40 -6.87 -8.19 -2.90
C THR A 40 -5.37 -8.53 -2.96
N ALA A 41 -5.02 -9.77 -3.28
CA ALA A 41 -3.61 -10.17 -3.43
C ALA A 41 -2.88 -9.29 -4.47
N LYS A 42 -3.53 -9.04 -5.62
CA LYS A 42 -3.00 -8.18 -6.68
C LYS A 42 -2.73 -6.75 -6.23
N GLU A 43 -3.59 -6.19 -5.37
CA GLU A 43 -3.39 -4.84 -4.83
C GLU A 43 -2.22 -4.77 -3.86
N ILE A 44 -2.02 -5.80 -3.04
CA ILE A 44 -0.89 -5.86 -2.13
C ILE A 44 0.43 -6.04 -2.90
N GLU A 45 0.46 -6.94 -3.88
CA GLU A 45 1.61 -7.12 -4.77
C GLU A 45 1.98 -5.81 -5.47
N TRP A 46 0.98 -5.08 -5.96
CA TRP A 46 1.20 -3.80 -6.61
C TRP A 46 1.73 -2.73 -5.64
N LEU A 47 1.18 -2.63 -4.42
CA LEU A 47 1.68 -1.74 -3.37
C LEU A 47 3.09 -2.11 -2.89
N ALA A 48 3.49 -3.37 -3.00
CA ALA A 48 4.82 -3.84 -2.63
C ALA A 48 5.93 -3.31 -3.57
N ASN A 49 5.56 -2.86 -4.77
CA ASN A 49 6.48 -2.35 -5.79
C ASN A 49 6.56 -0.81 -5.83
N TRP A 50 5.98 -0.11 -4.85
CA TRP A 50 6.04 1.35 -4.81
C TRP A 50 7.39 1.88 -4.30
N ASP A 51 7.81 3.02 -4.82
CA ASP A 51 9.15 3.59 -4.55
C ASP A 51 9.33 4.11 -3.11
N ASP A 52 8.25 4.51 -2.44
CA ASP A 52 8.31 4.93 -1.02
C ASP A 52 8.43 3.70 -0.11
N ALA A 53 9.61 3.51 0.49
CA ALA A 53 9.96 2.35 1.32
C ALA A 53 8.97 2.05 2.46
N ARG A 54 8.14 3.01 2.90
CA ARG A 54 7.13 2.79 3.96
C ARG A 54 6.03 1.83 3.54
N LEU A 55 5.70 1.75 2.24
CA LEU A 55 4.62 0.91 1.72
C LEU A 55 5.07 -0.54 1.41
N PRO A 56 6.19 -0.78 0.71
CA PRO A 56 6.71 -2.13 0.51
C PRO A 56 6.89 -2.92 1.79
N LEU A 57 7.36 -2.29 2.87
CA LEU A 57 7.51 -2.94 4.16
C LEU A 57 6.19 -3.42 4.76
N ALA A 58 5.12 -2.62 4.63
CA ALA A 58 3.80 -3.00 5.14
C ALA A 58 3.13 -4.06 4.25
N ALA A 59 3.24 -3.91 2.93
CA ALA A 59 2.69 -4.86 1.96
C ALA A 59 3.37 -6.24 2.03
N ALA A 60 4.70 -6.27 2.12
CA ALA A 60 5.46 -7.52 2.24
C ALA A 60 5.10 -8.31 3.51
N ARG A 61 4.91 -7.61 4.64
CA ARG A 61 4.43 -8.24 5.88
C ARG A 61 3.06 -8.86 5.73
N GLU A 62 2.15 -8.19 5.03
CA GLU A 62 0.81 -8.73 4.76
C GLU A 62 0.86 -9.94 3.83
N LEU A 63 1.70 -9.94 2.79
CA LEU A 63 1.92 -11.12 1.94
C LEU A 63 2.43 -12.31 2.75
N GLN A 64 3.40 -12.09 3.64
CA GLN A 64 3.95 -13.14 4.50
C GLN A 64 2.89 -13.76 5.43
N LYS A 65 2.02 -12.93 6.03
CA LYS A 65 0.91 -13.45 6.86
C LYS A 65 0.00 -14.37 6.06
N ARG A 66 -0.37 -13.98 4.84
CA ARG A 66 -1.25 -14.78 3.98
C ARG A 66 -0.63 -16.12 3.59
N VAL A 67 0.66 -16.15 3.31
CA VAL A 67 1.38 -17.41 3.05
C VAL A 67 1.37 -18.32 4.28
N ALA A 68 1.55 -17.76 5.47
CA ALA A 68 1.48 -18.52 6.72
C ALA A 68 0.06 -19.08 6.99
N ASP A 69 -0.99 -18.30 6.68
CA ASP A 69 -2.39 -18.74 6.86
C ASP A 69 -2.79 -19.85 5.88
N ILE A 70 -2.30 -19.82 4.63
CA ILE A 70 -2.57 -20.88 3.64
C ILE A 70 -1.86 -22.19 3.99
N SER A 71 -0.74 -22.11 4.72
CA SER A 71 0.08 -23.28 5.09
C SER A 71 -0.41 -23.99 6.36
N ARG A 72 -1.52 -23.55 6.96
CA ARG A 72 -2.09 -24.06 8.20
C ARG A 72 -3.33 -24.90 7.93
#